data_AF-A0A383A8T5-F1
#
_entry.id   AF-A0A383A8T5-F1
#
_cell.length_a   1.000
_cell.length_b   1.000
_cell.length_c   1.000
_cell.angle_alpha   90.00
_cell.angle_beta   90.00
_cell.angle_gamma   90.00
#
_symmetry.space_group_name_H-M   'P 1'
#
loop_
_entity.id
_entity.type
_entity.pdbx_description
1 polymer ?
#
loop_
_entity_poly.entity_id
_entity_poly.type
_entity_poly.pdbx_seq_one_letter_code
_entity_poly.pdbx_strand_id
1 'polypeptide(L)'
;MVPEEIEEYDGDIILTTLSEAPESIKIPALYEDVLDLEPTVIGGLIMQKLDSVHYSDELLIGIDPGKRIGLSIYYYGREVEHSVHTSMEDLVSHLVRILAGLRAKKKIIKIGNGNMKMAKKITNLLNLKYCSDFE
;
A
#
# COMPACT_ATOMS: atom_id res chain seq x y z
N MET A 1 17.60 20.48 8.11
CA MET A 1 18.51 19.41 7.71
C MET A 1 19.04 19.77 6.34
N VAL A 2 20.35 19.96 6.23
CA VAL A 2 21.01 20.10 4.92
C VAL A 2 21.47 18.72 4.44
N PRO A 3 21.66 18.49 3.13
CA PRO A 3 22.08 17.20 2.57
C PRO A 3 23.26 16.55 3.31
N GLU A 4 24.21 17.36 3.75
CA GLU A 4 25.43 16.93 4.44
C GLU A 4 25.16 16.34 5.84
N GLU A 5 24.02 16.67 6.45
CA GLU A 5 23.62 16.16 7.78
C GLU A 5 22.93 14.79 7.71
N ILE A 6 22.63 14.28 6.51
CA ILE A 6 21.95 12.98 6.33
C ILE A 6 22.78 11.81 6.86
N GLU A 7 24.11 11.87 6.76
CA GLU A 7 24.99 10.78 7.25
C GLU A 7 25.00 10.67 8.79
N GLU A 8 24.71 11.77 9.48
CA GLU A 8 24.68 11.85 10.95
C GLU A 8 23.25 11.73 11.51
N TYR A 9 22.26 11.54 10.65
CA TYR A 9 20.87 11.40 11.05
C TYR A 9 20.62 10.09 11.80
N ASP A 10 20.08 10.17 13.02
CA ASP A 10 19.82 9.02 13.91
C ASP A 10 18.41 8.41 13.74
N GLY A 11 17.68 8.80 12.69
CA GLY A 11 16.35 8.26 12.42
C GLY A 11 16.38 7.06 11.47
N ASP A 12 15.28 6.29 11.47
CA ASP A 12 15.21 5.02 10.73
C ASP A 12 14.96 5.18 9.22
N ILE A 13 14.44 6.33 8.79
CA ILE A 13 14.11 6.63 7.39
C ILE A 13 14.21 8.12 7.11
N ILE A 14 14.60 8.48 5.89
CA ILE A 14 14.57 9.86 5.40
C ILE A 14 13.58 10.02 4.24
N LEU A 15 13.02 11.22 4.13
CA LEU A 15 12.32 11.69 2.94
C LEU A 15 13.13 12.87 2.38
N THR A 16 13.57 12.77 1.12
CA THR A 16 14.45 13.77 0.48
C THR A 16 14.14 13.90 -1.01
N THR A 17 14.68 14.92 -1.69
CA THR A 17 14.70 14.94 -3.16
C THR A 17 15.86 14.11 -3.70
N LEU A 18 15.79 13.69 -4.96
CA LEU A 18 16.92 13.01 -5.63
C LEU A 18 18.15 13.93 -5.73
N SER A 19 17.94 15.24 -5.91
CA SER A 19 19.03 16.23 -5.99
C SER A 19 19.74 16.48 -4.67
N GLU A 20 19.07 16.24 -3.53
CA GLU A 20 19.61 16.43 -2.19
C GLU A 20 20.14 15.12 -1.58
N ALA A 21 19.89 13.98 -2.22
CA ALA A 21 20.36 12.70 -1.73
C ALA A 21 21.87 12.52 -2.00
N PRO A 22 22.66 12.11 -1.00
CA PRO A 22 24.07 11.81 -1.21
C PRO A 22 24.23 10.60 -2.14
N GLU A 23 25.36 10.52 -2.88
CA GLU A 23 25.63 9.40 -3.80
C GLU A 23 25.60 8.04 -3.09
N SER A 24 26.03 8.00 -1.82
CA SER A 24 25.93 6.82 -0.97
C SER A 24 25.12 7.11 0.28
N ILE A 25 23.98 6.45 0.43
CA ILE A 25 23.14 6.57 1.60
C ILE A 25 23.05 5.24 2.35
N LYS A 26 23.29 5.28 3.66
CA LYS A 26 23.19 4.09 4.53
C LYS A 26 21.80 3.89 5.12
N ILE A 27 21.07 5.00 5.32
CA ILE A 27 19.72 5.01 5.88
C ILE A 27 18.72 4.78 4.74
N PRO A 28 17.69 3.95 4.92
CA PRO A 28 16.62 3.83 3.95
C PRO A 28 16.03 5.21 3.59
N ALA A 29 15.92 5.49 2.29
CA ALA A 29 15.33 6.74 1.80
C ALA A 29 14.07 6.49 0.97
N LEU A 30 13.13 7.42 1.12
CA LEU A 30 12.03 7.71 0.21
C LEU A 30 12.30 9.04 -0.48
N TYR A 31 11.84 9.18 -1.71
CA TYR A 31 12.00 10.39 -2.50
C TYR A 31 10.69 11.13 -2.65
N GLU A 32 10.75 12.42 -2.99
CA GLU A 32 9.58 13.30 -3.11
C GLU A 32 8.48 12.79 -4.05
N ASP A 33 8.84 11.95 -5.04
CA ASP A 33 7.90 11.34 -5.99
C ASP A 33 6.87 10.42 -5.32
N VAL A 34 7.20 9.88 -4.14
CA VAL A 34 6.24 9.06 -3.37
C VAL A 34 5.07 9.89 -2.83
N LEU A 35 5.20 11.22 -2.75
CA LEU A 35 4.16 12.08 -2.19
C LEU A 35 2.91 12.17 -3.07
N ASP A 36 3.02 11.81 -4.35
CA ASP A 36 1.88 11.73 -5.27
C ASP A 36 1.10 10.40 -5.17
N LEU A 37 1.60 9.45 -4.36
CA LEU A 37 0.97 8.15 -4.16
C LEU A 37 -0.15 8.19 -3.12
N GLU A 38 -0.99 7.15 -3.13
CA GLU A 38 -1.97 6.95 -2.08
C GLU A 38 -1.31 6.84 -0.69
N PRO A 39 -1.86 7.45 0.36
CA PRO A 39 -1.30 7.38 1.71
C PRO A 39 -1.02 5.96 2.19
N THR A 40 -1.89 5.00 1.84
CA THR A 40 -1.70 3.57 2.15
C THR A 40 -0.49 2.98 1.42
N VAL A 41 -0.24 3.40 0.18
CA VAL A 41 0.96 3.00 -0.58
C VAL A 41 2.19 3.59 0.07
N ILE A 42 2.17 4.88 0.44
CA ILE A 42 3.28 5.52 1.16
C ILE A 42 3.57 4.77 2.46
N GLY A 43 2.54 4.48 3.27
CA GLY A 43 2.68 3.69 4.50
C GLY A 43 3.28 2.31 4.25
N GLY A 44 2.83 1.62 3.20
CA GLY A 44 3.41 0.33 2.80
C GLY A 44 4.87 0.42 2.35
N LEU A 45 5.27 1.46 1.61
CA LEU A 45 6.66 1.71 1.23
C LEU A 45 7.55 2.01 2.43
N ILE A 46 7.06 2.78 3.41
CA ILE A 46 7.74 3.01 4.69
C ILE A 46 7.96 1.67 5.39
N MET A 47 6.93 0.83 5.51
CA MET A 47 7.07 -0.49 6.14
C MET A 47 8.10 -1.36 5.41
N GLN A 48 8.09 -1.38 4.08
CA GLN A 48 9.07 -2.12 3.28
C GLN A 48 10.51 -1.64 3.52
N LYS A 49 10.72 -0.33 3.68
CA LYS A 49 12.06 0.25 3.92
C LYS A 49 12.57 -0.01 5.33
N LEU A 50 11.68 -0.01 6.32
CA LEU A 50 12.01 -0.18 7.73
C LEU A 50 12.17 -1.65 8.13
N ASP A 51 11.44 -2.57 7.51
CA ASP A 51 11.43 -3.97 7.94
C ASP A 51 12.60 -4.77 7.35
N SER A 52 13.70 -4.86 8.10
CA SER A 52 14.87 -5.70 7.78
C SER A 52 14.63 -7.19 8.02
N VAL A 53 13.59 -7.54 8.78
CA VAL A 53 13.21 -8.91 9.10
C VAL A 53 12.08 -9.31 8.16
N HIS A 54 12.33 -10.28 7.28
CA HIS A 54 11.42 -10.72 6.22
C HIS A 54 10.16 -11.41 6.80
N TYR A 55 9.22 -10.65 7.36
CA TYR A 55 8.00 -11.19 7.95
C TYR A 55 7.15 -11.91 6.91
N SER A 56 6.87 -11.25 5.77
CA SER A 56 6.04 -11.80 4.70
C SER A 56 6.00 -10.84 3.51
N ASP A 57 6.45 -11.28 2.33
CA ASP A 57 6.29 -10.58 1.05
C ASP A 57 4.86 -10.81 0.48
N GLU A 58 3.87 -10.56 1.33
CA GLU A 58 2.44 -10.72 1.06
C GLU A 58 1.72 -9.39 1.28
N LEU A 59 0.86 -9.03 0.34
CA LEU A 59 -0.17 -8.00 0.49
C LEU A 59 -1.50 -8.72 0.74
N LEU A 60 -2.05 -8.56 1.94
CA LEU A 60 -3.31 -9.15 2.34
C LEU A 60 -4.37 -8.06 2.52
N ILE A 61 -5.46 -8.18 1.78
CA ILE A 61 -6.57 -7.24 1.80
C ILE A 61 -7.81 -7.98 2.30
N GLY A 62 -8.41 -7.50 3.38
CA GLY A 62 -9.69 -7.97 3.92
C GLY A 62 -10.80 -6.99 3.56
N ILE A 63 -11.91 -7.51 3.04
CA ILE A 63 -13.10 -6.74 2.67
C ILE A 63 -14.30 -7.37 3.36
N ASP A 64 -15.04 -6.59 4.16
CA ASP A 64 -16.29 -7.00 4.78
C ASP A 64 -17.49 -6.29 4.12
N PRO A 65 -18.26 -6.96 3.25
CA PRO A 65 -19.33 -6.33 2.49
C PRO A 65 -20.55 -5.97 3.34
N GLY A 66 -21.03 -4.73 3.21
CA GLY A 66 -22.25 -4.27 3.86
C GLY A 66 -22.67 -2.89 3.34
N LYS A 67 -23.67 -2.25 3.98
CA LYS A 67 -24.04 -0.85 3.69
C LYS A 67 -22.85 0.11 3.87
N ARG A 68 -21.99 -0.23 4.82
CA ARG A 68 -20.65 0.31 5.02
C ARG A 68 -19.70 -0.87 4.81
N ILE A 69 -18.82 -0.76 3.84
CA ILE A 69 -17.89 -1.82 3.47
C ILE A 69 -16.63 -1.63 4.32
N GLY A 70 -16.32 -2.60 5.17
CA GLY A 70 -15.09 -2.59 5.93
C GLY A 70 -13.90 -2.97 5.04
N LEU A 71 -12.78 -2.29 5.21
CA LEU A 71 -11.52 -2.56 4.52
C LEU A 71 -10.38 -2.63 5.54
N SER A 72 -9.56 -3.66 5.44
CA SER A 72 -8.32 -3.80 6.21
C SER A 72 -7.20 -4.24 5.28
N ILE A 73 -6.03 -3.59 5.35
CA ILE A 73 -4.90 -3.88 4.46
C ILE A 73 -3.67 -4.15 5.31
N TYR A 74 -3.06 -5.31 5.07
CA TYR A 74 -1.85 -5.77 5.72
C TYR A 74 -0.74 -5.91 4.70
N TYR A 75 0.43 -5.39 5.04
CA TYR A 75 1.63 -5.44 4.22
C TYR A 75 2.84 -5.66 5.11
N TYR A 76 3.77 -6.54 4.72
CA TYR A 76 4.91 -6.96 5.55
C TYR A 76 4.46 -7.44 6.96
N GLY A 77 3.28 -8.07 7.04
CA GLY A 77 2.73 -8.60 8.30
C GLY A 77 2.16 -7.54 9.25
N ARG A 78 2.09 -6.26 8.87
CA ARG A 78 1.53 -5.16 9.66
C ARG A 78 0.31 -4.56 8.99
N GLU A 79 -0.64 -4.08 9.79
CA GLU A 79 -1.78 -3.32 9.26
C GLU A 79 -1.30 -1.94 8.81
N VAL A 80 -1.50 -1.63 7.53
CA VAL A 80 -1.16 -0.32 6.93
C VAL A 80 -2.40 0.54 6.70
N GLU A 81 -3.58 -0.07 6.67
CA GLU A 81 -4.84 0.65 6.58
C GLU A 81 -5.96 -0.14 7.26
N HIS A 82 -6.82 0.59 7.97
CA HIS A 82 -8.15 0.15 8.37
C HIS A 82 -9.15 1.28 8.10
N SER A 83 -10.13 1.02 7.24
CA SER A 83 -11.05 2.06 6.74
C SER A 83 -12.44 1.52 6.44
N VAL A 84 -13.36 2.43 6.14
CA VAL A 84 -14.74 2.12 5.79
C VAL A 84 -15.14 2.90 4.56
N HIS A 85 -15.70 2.20 3.57
CA HIS A 85 -16.19 2.78 2.33
C HIS A 85 -17.71 2.67 2.22
N THR A 86 -18.37 3.70 1.71
CA THR A 86 -19.81 3.68 1.40
C THR A 86 -20.10 3.47 -0.09
N SER A 87 -19.07 3.61 -0.93
CA SER A 87 -19.12 3.48 -2.39
C SER A 87 -18.28 2.30 -2.85
N MET A 88 -18.82 1.48 -3.73
CA MET A 88 -18.11 0.32 -4.26
C MET A 88 -17.11 0.72 -5.32
N GLU A 89 -17.45 1.75 -6.11
CA GLU A 89 -16.61 2.31 -7.15
C GLU A 89 -15.36 2.97 -6.53
N ASP A 90 -15.53 3.70 -5.42
CA ASP A 90 -14.41 4.31 -4.68
C ASP A 90 -13.52 3.24 -4.04
N LEU A 91 -14.12 2.22 -3.42
CA LEU A 91 -13.39 1.07 -2.88
C LEU A 91 -12.53 0.41 -3.97
N VAL A 92 -13.12 0.10 -5.13
CA VAL A 92 -12.39 -0.54 -6.23
C VAL A 92 -11.28 0.36 -6.77
N SER A 93 -11.54 1.67 -6.92
CA SER A 93 -10.51 2.61 -7.36
C SER A 93 -9.34 2.68 -6.38
N HIS A 94 -9.63 2.74 -5.08
CA HIS A 94 -8.63 2.74 -4.01
C HIS A 94 -7.79 1.47 -4.04
N LEU A 95 -8.44 0.30 -4.13
CA LEU A 95 -7.77 -0.99 -4.21
C LEU A 95 -6.85 -1.10 -5.44
N VAL A 96 -7.26 -0.59 -6.61
CA VAL A 96 -6.40 -0.59 -7.81
C VAL A 96 -5.13 0.22 -7.57
N ARG A 97 -5.22 1.42 -6.98
CA ARG A 97 -4.06 2.25 -6.67
C ARG A 97 -3.10 1.56 -5.69
N ILE A 98 -3.63 0.90 -4.66
CA ILE A 98 -2.84 0.13 -3.70
C ILE A 98 -2.14 -1.06 -4.38
N LEU A 99 -2.87 -1.81 -5.19
CA LEU A 99 -2.34 -3.00 -5.86
C LEU A 99 -1.27 -2.65 -6.92
N ALA A 100 -1.37 -1.48 -7.55
CA ALA A 100 -0.37 -0.95 -8.46
C ALA A 100 0.86 -0.39 -7.71
N GLY A 101 0.64 0.29 -6.58
CA GLY A 101 1.69 0.93 -5.80
C GLY A 101 2.51 -0.01 -4.92
N LEU A 102 1.91 -1.10 -4.40
CA LEU A 102 2.58 -2.04 -3.50
C LEU A 102 2.97 -3.35 -4.21
N ARG A 103 4.28 -3.55 -4.31
CA ARG A 103 4.87 -4.77 -4.88
C ARG A 103 5.01 -5.86 -3.82
N ALA A 104 4.14 -6.86 -3.90
CA ALA A 104 4.28 -8.12 -3.17
C ALA A 104 4.39 -9.32 -4.10
N LYS A 105 5.18 -10.33 -3.70
CA LYS A 105 5.24 -11.66 -4.35
C LYS A 105 3.88 -12.35 -4.37
N LYS A 106 3.09 -12.15 -3.32
CA LYS A 106 1.75 -12.73 -3.19
C LYS A 106 0.75 -11.65 -2.80
N LYS A 107 -0.34 -11.55 -3.58
CA LYS A 107 -1.44 -10.62 -3.29
C LYS A 107 -2.69 -11.45 -3.03
N ILE A 108 -3.30 -11.28 -1.85
CA ILE A 108 -4.51 -12.00 -1.45
C ILE A 108 -5.59 -10.99 -1.12
N ILE A 109 -6.76 -11.18 -1.72
CA ILE A 109 -7.97 -10.43 -1.37
C ILE A 109 -8.97 -11.42 -0.77
N LYS A 110 -9.31 -11.22 0.51
CA LYS A 110 -10.31 -12.00 1.25
C LYS A 110 -11.58 -11.17 1.35
N ILE A 111 -12.70 -11.71 0.85
CA ILE A 111 -13.99 -11.02 0.85
C ILE A 111 -14.97 -11.82 1.72
N GLY A 112 -15.55 -11.15 2.72
CA GLY A 112 -16.58 -11.71 3.60
C GLY A 112 -17.81 -12.16 2.80
N ASN A 113 -18.43 -13.25 3.24
CA ASN A 113 -19.56 -13.87 2.55
C ASN A 113 -20.94 -13.47 3.13
N GLY A 114 -20.98 -12.59 4.13
CA GLY A 114 -22.22 -12.15 4.80
C GLY A 114 -23.22 -11.47 3.86
N ASN A 115 -22.75 -10.82 2.80
CA ASN A 115 -23.58 -10.33 1.70
C ASN A 115 -23.01 -10.80 0.35
N MET A 116 -23.39 -12.03 -0.03
CA MET A 116 -22.88 -12.69 -1.24
C MET A 116 -23.13 -11.91 -2.54
N LYS A 117 -24.25 -11.16 -2.63
CA LYS A 117 -24.55 -10.35 -3.81
C LYS A 117 -23.51 -9.24 -3.97
N MET A 118 -23.17 -8.54 -2.89
CA MET A 118 -22.14 -7.51 -2.90
C MET A 118 -20.74 -8.11 -3.09
N ALA A 119 -20.42 -9.22 -2.43
CA ALA A 119 -19.15 -9.92 -2.58
C ALA A 119 -18.86 -10.27 -4.06
N LYS A 120 -19.86 -10.83 -4.77
CA LYS A 120 -19.75 -11.12 -6.20
C LYS A 120 -19.56 -9.85 -7.04
N LYS A 121 -20.27 -8.76 -6.72
CA LYS A 121 -20.12 -7.49 -7.45
C LYS A 121 -18.71 -6.92 -7.30
N ILE A 122 -18.16 -6.91 -6.08
CA ILE A 122 -16.77 -6.47 -5.80
C ILE A 122 -15.78 -7.33 -6.58
N THR A 123 -15.93 -8.66 -6.52
CA THR A 123 -15.05 -9.60 -7.24
C THR A 123 -15.06 -9.35 -8.75
N ASN A 124 -16.24 -9.14 -9.34
CA ASN A 124 -16.37 -8.87 -10.78
C ASN A 124 -15.71 -7.54 -11.17
N LEU A 125 -15.91 -6.47 -10.38
CA LEU A 125 -15.31 -5.17 -10.67
C LEU A 125 -13.79 -5.21 -10.55
N LEU A 126 -13.27 -5.92 -9.53
CA LEU A 126 -11.83 -6.12 -9.38
C LEU A 126 -11.28 -6.89 -10.58
N ASN A 127 -11.88 -8.02 -10.98
CA ASN A 127 -11.41 -8.77 -12.14
C ASN A 127 -11.40 -7.93 -13.43
N LEU A 128 -12.44 -7.13 -13.67
CA LEU A 128 -12.54 -6.28 -14.87
C LEU A 128 -11.46 -5.20 -14.93
N LYS A 129 -11.18 -4.52 -13.81
CA LYS A 129 -10.14 -3.48 -13.77
C LYS A 129 -8.73 -4.06 -13.66
N TYR A 130 -8.57 -5.24 -13.05
CA TYR A 130 -7.25 -5.82 -12.84
C TYR A 130 -6.74 -6.60 -14.05
N CYS A 131 -7.61 -7.06 -14.95
CA CYS A 131 -7.19 -7.73 -16.18
C CYS A 131 -6.78 -6.77 -17.32
N SER A 132 -7.01 -5.46 -17.19
CA SER A 132 -6.63 -4.47 -18.22
C SER A 132 -5.27 -3.79 -18.00
N ASP A 133 -4.70 -3.90 -16.79
CA ASP A 133 -3.61 -3.01 -16.35
C ASP A 133 -2.25 -3.74 -16.24
N PHE A 134 -2.13 -4.94 -16.84
CA PHE A 134 -0.89 -5.73 -16.90
C PHE A 134 -0.44 -6.09 -18.33
N GLU A 135 -1.03 -5.47 -19.36
CA GLU A 135 -0.45 -5.43 -20.71
C GLU A 135 0.61 -4.32 -20.82
#